data_AF-A0A210VWJ9-F1
#
_entry.id   AF-A0A210VWJ9-F1
#
_cell.length_a   1.000
_cell.length_b   1.000
_cell.length_c   1.000
_cell.angle_alpha   90.00
_cell.angle_beta   90.00
_cell.angle_gamma   90.00
#
_symmetry.space_group_name_H-M   'P 1'
#
loop_
_entity.id
_entity.type
_entity.pdbx_description
1 polymer ?
#
loop_
_entity_poly.entity_id
_entity_poly.type
_entity_poly.pdbx_seq_one_letter_code
_entity_poly.pdbx_strand_id
1 'polypeptide(L)'
;MATGIEDRHAEALRRGLIAQVASDQWDLSSTHQPGRWMVYMGKFPDAEFLERKRAELRARKIDFDRAGGALEPGLSLGRFSSEEAATRELTNVARQGVRTARVVQERPDITLYTLRLPQATPALRSQVESMGGKAFEGKPFRPC
;
A
#
# COMPACT_ATOMS: atom_id res chain seq x y z
N MET A 1 -14.36 -11.44 11.26
CA MET A 1 -13.22 -10.51 11.23
C MET A 1 -13.51 -9.33 10.32
N ALA A 2 -13.04 -8.15 10.72
CA ALA A 2 -12.95 -6.95 9.90
C ALA A 2 -11.47 -6.67 9.62
N THR A 3 -11.12 -6.43 8.35
CA THR A 3 -9.74 -6.21 7.91
C THR A 3 -9.57 -4.84 7.27
N GLY A 4 -8.34 -4.33 7.27
CA GLY A 4 -8.01 -3.09 6.57
C GLY A 4 -8.47 -1.83 7.30
N ILE A 5 -8.53 -1.86 8.64
CA ILE A 5 -8.84 -0.70 9.47
C ILE A 5 -7.59 0.20 9.51
N GLU A 6 -7.76 1.50 9.27
CA GLU A 6 -6.66 2.47 9.37
C GLU A 6 -6.27 2.73 10.83
N ASP A 7 -5.02 3.11 11.06
CA ASP A 7 -4.45 3.35 12.41
C ASP A 7 -5.31 4.22 13.33
N ARG A 8 -5.69 5.42 12.87
CA ARG A 8 -6.59 6.34 13.60
C ARG A 8 -7.90 5.69 14.06
N HIS A 9 -8.44 4.81 13.24
CA HIS A 9 -9.71 4.13 13.49
C HIS A 9 -9.50 2.93 14.42
N ALA A 10 -8.39 2.21 14.25
CA ALA A 10 -8.02 1.08 15.09
C ALA A 10 -7.74 1.49 16.53
N GLU A 11 -7.07 2.62 16.76
CA GLU A 11 -6.85 3.13 18.10
C GLU A 11 -8.15 3.55 18.80
N ALA A 12 -9.05 4.22 18.09
CA ALA A 12 -10.37 4.58 18.61
C ALA A 12 -11.18 3.33 18.99
N LEU A 13 -11.18 2.32 18.12
CA LEU A 13 -11.80 1.01 18.37
C LEU A 13 -11.18 0.32 19.58
N ARG A 14 -9.84 0.26 19.67
CA ARG A 14 -9.13 -0.35 20.79
C ARG A 14 -9.52 0.27 22.12
N ARG A 15 -9.61 1.61 22.18
CA ARG A 15 -10.06 2.31 23.39
C ARG A 15 -11.50 1.96 23.76
N GLY A 16 -12.41 1.91 22.78
CA GLY A 16 -13.81 1.52 23.00
C GLY A 16 -13.95 0.07 23.47
N LEU A 17 -13.21 -0.85 22.85
CA LEU A 17 -13.17 -2.28 23.21
C LEU A 17 -12.65 -2.48 24.63
N ILE A 18 -11.53 -1.83 25.00
CA ILE A 18 -10.99 -1.93 26.37
C ILE A 18 -11.99 -1.40 27.42
N ALA A 19 -12.77 -0.37 27.08
CA ALA A 19 -13.73 0.23 28.00
C ALA A 19 -15.01 -0.60 28.18
N GLN A 20 -15.43 -1.38 27.17
CA GLN A 20 -16.77 -1.97 27.13
C GLN A 20 -16.81 -3.48 26.85
N VAL A 21 -15.68 -4.10 26.47
CA VAL A 21 -15.61 -5.50 26.02
C VAL A 21 -14.47 -6.22 26.73
N ALA A 22 -14.74 -7.42 27.24
CA ALA A 22 -13.72 -8.25 27.86
C ALA A 22 -12.61 -8.63 26.85
N SER A 23 -11.36 -8.60 27.31
CA SER A 23 -10.16 -8.79 26.47
C SER A 23 -10.06 -10.16 25.77
N ASP A 24 -10.80 -11.18 26.24
CA ASP A 24 -10.85 -12.50 25.60
C ASP A 24 -11.82 -12.54 24.40
N GLN A 25 -12.70 -11.54 24.29
CA GLN A 25 -13.76 -11.51 23.27
C GLN A 25 -13.37 -10.77 21.99
N TRP A 26 -12.19 -10.15 21.96
CA TRP A 26 -11.67 -9.45 20.79
C TRP A 26 -10.16 -9.59 20.66
N ASP A 27 -9.68 -9.59 19.42
CA ASP A 27 -8.26 -9.54 19.08
C ASP A 27 -8.06 -8.46 18.01
N LEU A 28 -7.18 -7.51 18.28
CA LEU A 28 -6.82 -6.45 17.33
C LEU A 28 -5.36 -6.61 16.95
N SER A 29 -5.14 -7.19 15.77
CA SER A 29 -3.82 -7.43 15.22
C SER A 29 -3.45 -6.34 14.22
N SER A 30 -2.26 -5.73 14.35
CA SER A 30 -1.71 -4.85 13.32
C SER A 30 -0.94 -5.65 12.28
N THR A 31 -1.05 -5.24 11.03
CA THR A 31 -0.30 -5.79 9.91
C THR A 31 0.32 -4.63 9.16
N HIS A 32 1.63 -4.51 9.30
CA HIS A 32 2.41 -3.53 8.56
C HIS A 32 2.53 -3.98 7.10
N GLN A 33 1.97 -3.20 6.18
CA GLN A 33 2.22 -3.39 4.77
C GLN A 33 3.29 -2.41 4.33
N PRO A 34 4.52 -2.89 4.05
CA PRO A 34 5.60 -2.00 3.67
C PRO A 34 5.22 -1.24 2.41
N GLY A 35 5.46 0.06 2.45
CA GLY A 35 5.35 0.91 1.27
C GLY A 35 6.20 0.35 0.14
N ARG A 36 5.65 0.37 -1.08
CA ARG A 36 6.39 -0.02 -2.27
C ARG A 36 6.69 1.21 -3.10
N TRP A 37 7.96 1.42 -3.32
CA TRP A 37 8.53 2.50 -4.09
C TRP A 37 8.97 1.97 -5.44
N MET A 38 8.92 2.83 -6.45
CA MET A 38 9.34 2.48 -7.78
C MET A 38 10.07 3.68 -8.38
N VAL A 39 11.17 3.42 -9.07
CA VAL A 39 11.74 4.41 -9.98
C VAL A 39 10.94 4.32 -11.27
N TYR A 40 10.11 5.32 -11.51
CA TYR A 40 9.16 5.35 -12.62
C TYR A 40 9.60 6.36 -13.68
N MET A 41 9.41 5.99 -14.94
CA MET A 41 9.69 6.82 -16.09
C MET A 41 8.51 6.76 -17.07
N GLY A 42 7.80 7.88 -17.21
CA GLY A 42 6.59 8.07 -18.02
C GLY A 42 5.95 9.41 -17.65
N LYS A 43 4.72 9.83 -17.98
CA LYS A 43 3.60 9.27 -18.76
C LYS A 43 3.90 9.51 -20.24
N PHE A 44 4.30 8.47 -20.98
CA PHE A 44 4.70 8.68 -22.37
C PHE A 44 3.47 9.04 -23.22
N PRO A 45 3.61 9.96 -24.19
CA PRO A 45 2.50 10.34 -25.05
C PRO A 45 2.10 9.19 -25.98
N ASP A 46 3.08 8.40 -26.44
CA ASP A 46 2.89 7.37 -27.48
C ASP A 46 3.72 6.12 -27.21
N ALA A 47 3.30 5.00 -27.81
CA ALA A 47 4.01 3.73 -27.74
C ALA A 47 5.40 3.78 -28.39
N GLU A 48 5.59 4.56 -29.46
CA GLU A 48 6.91 4.76 -30.10
C GLU A 48 7.93 5.42 -29.16
N PHE A 49 7.48 6.38 -28.36
CA PHE A 49 8.33 7.03 -27.34
C PHE A 49 8.76 6.01 -26.29
N LEU A 50 7.82 5.15 -25.87
CA LEU A 50 8.09 4.08 -24.92
C LEU A 50 9.08 3.05 -25.50
N GLU A 51 8.95 2.66 -26.77
CA GLU A 51 9.89 1.74 -27.43
C GLU A 51 11.29 2.35 -27.59
N ARG A 52 11.39 3.61 -28.02
CA ARG A 52 12.68 4.33 -28.08
C ARG A 52 13.35 4.37 -26.71
N LYS A 53 12.58 4.61 -25.65
CA LYS A 53 13.12 4.61 -24.28
C LYS A 53 13.54 3.22 -23.81
N ARG A 54 12.79 2.16 -24.14
CA ARG A 54 13.22 0.77 -23.86
C ARG A 54 14.54 0.44 -24.58
N ALA A 55 14.71 0.88 -25.83
CA ALA A 55 15.95 0.69 -26.57
C ALA A 55 17.12 1.45 -25.93
N GLU A 56 16.90 2.70 -25.49
CA GLU A 56 17.89 3.52 -24.78
C GLU A 56 18.31 2.88 -23.43
N LEU A 57 17.35 2.35 -22.67
CA LEU A 57 17.60 1.66 -21.40
C LEU A 57 18.38 0.36 -21.62
N ARG A 58 18.02 -0.44 -22.63
CA ARG A 58 18.78 -1.64 -23.02
C ARG A 58 20.22 -1.31 -23.42
N ALA A 59 20.42 -0.27 -24.23
CA ALA A 59 21.75 0.16 -24.66
C ALA A 59 22.64 0.57 -23.47
N ARG A 60 22.03 1.16 -22.44
CA ARG A 60 22.70 1.55 -21.19
C ARG A 60 22.80 0.42 -20.16
N LYS A 61 22.32 -0.80 -20.48
CA LYS A 61 22.24 -1.96 -19.58
C LYS A 61 21.48 -1.68 -18.28
N ILE A 62 20.44 -0.85 -18.37
CA ILE A 62 19.56 -0.53 -17.25
C ILE A 62 18.41 -1.52 -17.26
N ASP A 63 18.16 -2.15 -16.12
CA ASP A 63 17.02 -3.04 -15.96
C ASP A 63 15.72 -2.23 -15.94
N PHE A 64 14.71 -2.72 -16.66
CA PHE A 64 13.41 -2.06 -16.72
C PHE A 64 12.27 -3.07 -16.77
N ASP A 65 11.17 -2.72 -16.12
CA ASP A 65 9.94 -3.50 -16.01
C ASP A 65 8.71 -2.65 -16.38
N ARG A 66 7.52 -3.25 -16.45
CA ARG A 66 6.28 -2.47 -16.68
C ARG A 66 5.85 -1.76 -15.39
N ALA A 67 5.44 -0.49 -15.51
CA ALA A 67 4.98 0.29 -14.37
C ALA A 67 3.67 -0.27 -13.76
N GLY A 68 2.79 -0.85 -14.59
CA GLY A 68 1.56 -1.52 -14.17
C GLY A 68 0.48 -0.60 -13.57
N GLY A 69 -0.79 -1.00 -13.71
CA GLY A 69 -1.92 -0.34 -13.04
C GLY A 69 -2.14 1.11 -13.47
N ALA A 70 -2.28 2.02 -12.50
CA ALA A 70 -2.56 3.45 -12.74
C ALA A 70 -1.36 4.25 -13.29
N LEU A 71 -0.19 3.62 -13.39
CA LEU A 71 1.05 4.23 -13.87
C LEU A 71 1.35 3.90 -15.34
N GLU A 72 0.49 3.13 -16.02
CA GLU A 72 0.59 2.95 -17.47
C GLU A 72 0.01 4.16 -18.23
N PRO A 73 0.60 4.59 -19.36
CA PRO A 73 1.77 4.04 -20.06
C PRO A 73 3.11 4.56 -19.50
N GLY A 74 3.87 3.69 -18.85
CA GLY A 74 5.17 4.01 -18.29
C GLY A 74 6.04 2.81 -17.97
N LEU A 75 7.31 3.08 -17.70
CA LEU A 75 8.36 2.10 -17.43
C LEU A 75 8.80 2.19 -15.97
N SER A 76 8.98 1.05 -15.35
CA SER A 76 9.66 0.91 -14.07
C SER A 76 11.13 0.67 -14.32
N LEU A 77 12.02 1.34 -13.60
CA LEU A 77 13.46 1.09 -13.60
C LEU A 77 13.90 0.34 -12.33
N GLY A 78 12.95 -0.19 -11.57
CA GLY A 78 13.21 -0.90 -10.32
C GLY A 78 12.11 -0.66 -9.28
N ARG A 79 11.82 -1.71 -8.50
CA ARG A 79 10.91 -1.67 -7.35
C ARG A 79 11.72 -1.80 -6.07
N PHE A 80 11.42 -0.95 -5.09
CA PHE A 80 12.13 -0.83 -3.83
C PHE A 80 11.15 -0.83 -2.66
N SER A 81 11.61 -1.30 -1.50
CA SER A 81 10.82 -1.29 -0.27
C SER A 81 10.91 0.03 0.50
N SER A 82 11.75 0.97 0.06
CA SER A 82 12.03 2.23 0.75
C SER A 82 12.27 3.37 -0.23
N GLU A 83 11.90 4.59 0.15
CA GLU A 83 12.12 5.79 -0.66
C GLU A 83 13.61 6.06 -0.87
N GLU A 84 14.44 5.84 0.16
CA GLU A 84 15.88 6.08 0.06
C GLU A 84 16.55 5.15 -0.95
N ALA A 85 16.13 3.87 -0.98
CA ALA A 85 16.62 2.91 -1.96
C ALA A 85 16.23 3.31 -3.38
N ALA A 86 14.98 3.74 -3.58
CA ALA A 86 14.52 4.26 -4.87
C ALA A 86 15.24 5.55 -5.28
N THR A 87 15.53 6.45 -4.35
CA THR A 87 16.23 7.72 -4.61
C THR A 87 17.70 7.50 -4.99
N ARG A 88 18.36 6.52 -4.35
CA ARG A 88 19.71 6.09 -4.72
C ARG A 88 19.72 5.54 -6.14
N GLU A 89 18.76 4.69 -6.49
CA GLU A 89 18.67 4.14 -7.83
C GLU A 89 18.29 5.19 -8.87
N LEU A 90 17.40 6.13 -8.55
CA LEU A 90 17.15 7.32 -9.38
C LEU A 90 18.45 8.08 -9.68
N THR A 91 19.31 8.24 -8.67
CA THR A 91 20.60 8.92 -8.84
C THR A 91 21.55 8.12 -9.72
N ASN A 92 21.58 6.79 -9.58
CA ASN A 92 22.38 5.90 -10.42
C ASN A 92 21.92 5.94 -11.88
N VAL A 93 20.63 5.80 -12.15
CA VAL A 93 20.10 5.87 -13.52
C VAL A 93 20.28 7.27 -14.12
N ALA A 94 20.19 8.33 -13.32
CA ALA A 94 20.48 9.69 -13.75
C ALA A 94 21.95 9.88 -14.15
N ARG A 95 22.89 9.28 -13.42
CA ARG A 95 24.33 9.25 -13.79
C ARG A 95 24.58 8.43 -15.04
N GLN A 96 23.82 7.35 -15.22
CA GLN A 96 23.83 6.56 -16.46
C GLN A 96 23.15 7.29 -17.61
N GLY A 97 22.56 8.47 -17.40
CA GLY A 97 22.00 9.38 -18.42
C GLY A 97 20.48 9.34 -18.59
N VAL A 98 19.76 8.68 -17.69
CA VAL A 98 18.29 8.65 -17.64
C VAL A 98 17.78 9.71 -16.69
N ARG A 99 17.50 10.90 -17.20
CA ARG A 99 17.02 12.06 -16.41
C ARG A 99 15.49 12.18 -16.35
N THR A 100 14.80 11.32 -17.07
CA THR A 100 13.33 11.31 -17.22
C THR A 100 12.63 10.40 -16.20
N ALA A 101 13.41 9.76 -15.31
CA ALA A 101 12.88 8.94 -14.24
C ALA A 101 12.57 9.80 -13.00
N ARG A 102 11.64 9.33 -12.17
CA ARG A 102 11.25 9.94 -10.89
C ARG A 102 10.89 8.84 -9.90
N VAL A 103 11.11 9.06 -8.62
CA VAL A 103 10.61 8.16 -7.58
C VAL A 103 9.11 8.35 -7.45
N VAL A 104 8.35 7.25 -7.50
CA VAL A 104 6.91 7.23 -7.24
C VAL A 104 6.61 6.15 -6.21
N GLN A 105 5.56 6.38 -5.44
CA GLN A 105 5.04 5.41 -4.50
C GLN A 105 3.99 4.56 -5.22
N GLU A 106 4.31 3.29 -5.51
CA GLU A 106 3.38 2.32 -6.08
C GLU A 106 2.29 1.98 -5.05
N ARG A 107 2.72 1.77 -3.80
CA ARG A 107 1.83 1.49 -2.67
C ARG A 107 2.30 2.28 -1.45
N PRO A 108 1.42 3.06 -0.79
CA PRO A 108 1.80 3.73 0.43
C PRO A 108 2.18 2.72 1.51
N ASP A 109 3.13 3.14 2.35
CA ASP A 109 3.35 2.47 3.62
C ASP A 109 2.10 2.63 4.47
N ILE A 110 1.49 1.51 4.84
CA ILE A 110 0.25 1.54 5.59
C ILE A 110 0.21 0.42 6.61
N THR A 111 -0.02 0.80 7.85
CA THR A 111 -0.39 -0.12 8.91
C THR A 111 -1.89 -0.36 8.83
N LEU A 112 -2.28 -1.59 8.48
CA LEU A 112 -3.66 -2.02 8.52
C LEU A 112 -3.92 -2.85 9.77
N TYR A 113 -5.07 -2.64 10.38
CA TYR A 113 -5.49 -3.40 11.54
C TYR A 113 -6.59 -4.39 11.16
N THR A 114 -6.55 -5.53 11.83
CA THR A 114 -7.54 -6.60 11.71
C THR A 114 -8.17 -6.84 13.06
N LEU A 115 -9.49 -6.66 13.14
CA LEU A 115 -10.28 -6.96 14.32
C LEU A 115 -10.94 -8.34 14.17
N ARG A 116 -10.63 -9.25 15.09
CA ARG A 116 -11.23 -10.57 15.23
C ARG A 116 -12.10 -10.59 16.49
N LEU A 117 -13.27 -11.22 16.37
CA LEU A 117 -14.20 -11.44 17.46
C LEU A 117 -14.39 -12.96 17.57
N PRO A 118 -13.60 -13.69 18.37
CA PRO A 118 -13.72 -15.14 18.50
C PRO A 118 -15.09 -15.57 19.05
N GLN A 119 -15.66 -14.78 19.96
CA GLN A 119 -16.99 -14.99 20.54
C GLN A 119 -18.01 -14.02 19.91
N ALA A 120 -18.18 -14.06 18.59
CA ALA A 120 -19.00 -13.10 17.84
C ALA A 120 -20.51 -13.32 18.07
N THR A 121 -21.02 -12.92 19.23
CA THR A 121 -22.46 -12.80 19.46
C THR A 121 -23.04 -11.66 18.61
N PRO A 122 -24.31 -11.74 18.15
CA PRO A 122 -24.93 -10.66 17.38
C PRO A 122 -24.94 -9.33 18.15
N ALA A 123 -25.14 -9.37 19.48
CA ALA A 123 -25.09 -8.19 20.34
C ALA A 123 -23.67 -7.56 20.36
N LEU A 124 -22.62 -8.37 20.53
CA LEU A 124 -21.24 -7.88 20.51
C LEU A 124 -20.88 -7.30 19.14
N ARG A 125 -21.30 -7.95 18.04
CA ARG A 125 -21.08 -7.43 16.69
C ARG A 125 -21.73 -6.05 16.51
N SER A 126 -23.01 -5.91 16.85
CA SER A 126 -23.71 -4.63 16.76
C SER A 126 -23.10 -3.55 17.64
N GLN A 127 -22.61 -3.90 18.83
CA GLN A 127 -21.91 -2.97 19.72
C GLN A 127 -20.59 -2.50 19.09
N VAL A 128 -19.78 -3.42 18.56
CA VAL A 128 -18.51 -3.10 17.90
C VAL A 128 -18.71 -2.31 16.62
N GLU A 129 -19.68 -2.68 15.79
CA GLU A 129 -20.06 -1.94 14.58
C GLU A 129 -20.48 -0.50 14.91
N SER A 130 -21.25 -0.32 15.99
CA SER A 130 -21.64 1.01 16.47
C SER A 130 -20.46 1.83 16.98
N MET A 131 -19.47 1.19 17.63
CA MET A 131 -18.24 1.85 18.10
C MET A 131 -17.32 2.25 16.95
N GLY A 132 -17.21 1.42 15.90
CA GLY A 132 -16.33 1.69 14.78
C GLY A 132 -16.91 2.61 13.72
N GLY A 133 -18.23 2.62 13.53
CA GLY A 133 -18.90 3.50 12.57
C GLY A 133 -18.19 3.52 11.21
N LYS A 134 -17.58 4.67 10.87
CA LYS A 134 -16.83 4.90 9.63
C LYS A 134 -15.63 3.96 9.42
N ALA A 135 -15.08 3.38 10.48
CA ALA A 135 -14.02 2.38 10.41
C ALA A 135 -14.44 1.11 9.65
N PHE A 136 -15.75 0.83 9.63
CA PHE A 136 -16.36 -0.33 8.97
C PHE A 136 -17.20 0.04 7.74
N GLU A 137 -17.24 1.32 7.34
CA GLU A 137 -17.96 1.76 6.14
C GLU A 137 -17.42 1.00 4.91
N GLY A 138 -18.28 0.17 4.31
CA GLY A 138 -17.94 -0.68 3.16
C GLY A 138 -17.14 -1.96 3.48
N LYS A 139 -16.86 -2.28 4.75
CA LYS A 139 -16.08 -3.46 5.17
C LYS A 139 -16.84 -4.31 6.20
N PRO A 140 -17.82 -5.13 5.76
CA PRO A 140 -18.64 -5.92 6.68
C PRO A 140 -17.81 -7.00 7.40
N PHE A 141 -18.17 -7.27 8.66
CA PHE A 141 -17.62 -8.38 9.43
C PHE A 141 -17.90 -9.72 8.72
N ARG A 142 -16.84 -10.36 8.23
CA ARG A 142 -16.93 -11.71 7.64
C ARG A 142 -16.91 -12.77 8.74
N PRO A 143 -17.63 -13.89 8.59
CA PRO A 143 -17.41 -15.05 9.46
C PRO A 143 -15.93 -15.47 9.35
N CYS A 144 -15.30 -15.71 10.49
CA CYS A 144 -13.93 -16.23 10.56
C CYS A 144 -13.96 -17.76 10.47
#